data_AF-A0A6I5NHN8-F1
#
_entry.id   AF-A0A6I5NHN8-F1
#
_cell.length_a   1.000
_cell.length_b   1.000
_cell.length_c   1.000
_cell.angle_alpha   90.00
_cell.angle_beta   90.00
_cell.angle_gamma   90.00
#
_symmetry.space_group_name_H-M   'P 1'
#
loop_
_entity.id
_entity.type
_entity.pdbx_description
1 polymer ?
#
loop_
_entity_poly.entity_id
_entity_poly.type
_entity_poly.pdbx_seq_one_letter_code
_entity_poly.pdbx_strand_id
1 'polypeptide(L)' 'MNVQLPRQQDVMGEAMQVLWQHMPPSKVALVISMWFSDGGDYLKMRDNLFEGETVASLASKIRDFQGHSMGD' A
#
# COMPACT_ATOMS: atom_id res chain seq x y z
N MET A 1 -18.04 -12.11 -8.96
CA MET A 1 -18.19 -10.90 -8.12
C MET A 1 -17.30 -9.83 -8.71
N ASN A 2 -17.87 -8.73 -9.20
CA ASN A 2 -17.12 -7.65 -9.82
C ASN A 2 -16.72 -6.64 -8.72
N VAL A 3 -15.53 -6.82 -8.15
CA VAL A 3 -15.03 -5.90 -7.11
C VAL A 3 -14.54 -4.65 -7.83
N GLN A 4 -15.30 -3.57 -7.76
CA GLN A 4 -14.83 -2.26 -8.22
C GLN A 4 -13.78 -1.77 -7.22
N LEU A 5 -12.51 -1.90 -7.57
CA LEU A 5 -11.43 -1.33 -6.77
C LEU A 5 -11.54 0.21 -6.82
N PRO A 6 -11.44 0.89 -5.66
CA PRO A 6 -11.27 2.33 -5.62
C PRO A 6 -10.05 2.75 -6.44
N ARG A 7 -10.14 3.88 -7.16
CA ARG A 7 -9.00 4.38 -7.91
C ARG A 7 -7.97 4.92 -6.93
N GLN A 8 -6.69 4.66 -7.20
CA GLN A 8 -5.59 5.09 -6.34
C GLN A 8 -5.58 6.62 -6.11
N GLN A 9 -5.98 7.41 -7.11
CA GLN A 9 -6.05 8.87 -6.99
C GLN A 9 -7.11 9.30 -5.96
N ASP A 10 -8.25 8.59 -5.91
CA ASP A 10 -9.34 8.88 -4.97
C ASP A 10 -8.89 8.57 -3.54
N VAL A 11 -8.24 7.41 -3.34
CA VAL A 11 -7.69 6.99 -2.03
C VAL A 11 -6.60 7.95 -1.53
N MET A 12 -5.71 8.41 -2.42
CA MET A 12 -4.67 9.37 -2.05
C MET A 12 -5.24 10.76 -1.76
N GLY A 13 -6.28 11.18 -2.48
CA GLY A 13 -7.01 12.42 -2.20
C GLY A 13 -7.62 12.40 -0.80
N GLU A 14 -8.34 11.34 -0.45
CA GLU A 14 -8.93 11.16 0.90
C GLU A 14 -7.84 11.14 1.98
N ALA A 15 -6.76 10.39 1.77
CA ALA A 15 -5.65 10.33 2.71
C ALA A 15 -5.05 11.73 2.95
N MET A 16 -4.77 12.49 1.89
CA MET A 16 -4.26 13.86 2.04
C MET A 16 -5.24 14.76 2.81
N GLN A 17 -6.53 14.66 2.51
CA GLN A 17 -7.55 15.45 3.19
C GLN A 17 -7.59 15.17 4.71
N VAL A 18 -7.50 13.91 5.12
CA VAL A 18 -7.42 13.51 6.53
C VAL A 18 -6.15 14.08 7.18
N LEU A 19 -4.99 13.97 6.53
CA LEU A 19 -3.74 14.50 7.09
C LEU A 19 -3.80 16.01 7.30
N TRP A 20 -4.35 16.76 6.33
CA TRP A 20 -4.53 18.20 6.43
C TRP A 20 -5.52 18.63 7.53
N GLN A 21 -6.55 17.83 7.79
CA GLN A 21 -7.51 18.11 8.86
C GLN A 21 -6.96 17.85 10.26
N HIS A 22 -6.05 16.88 10.42
CA HIS A 22 -5.63 16.39 11.73
C HIS A 22 -4.20 16.72 12.11
N MET A 23 -3.39 17.30 11.20
CA MET A 23 -2.01 17.63 11.49
C MET A 23 -1.63 19.06 11.10
N PRO A 24 -0.68 19.67 11.85
CA PRO A 24 -0.04 20.90 11.44
C PRO A 24 0.61 20.77 10.05
N PRO A 25 0.59 21.82 9.21
CA PRO A 25 1.15 21.81 7.86
C PRO A 25 2.60 21.30 7.77
N SER A 26 3.43 21.63 8.76
CA SER A 26 4.84 21.20 8.83
C SER A 26 4.99 19.69 9.00
N LYS A 27 4.08 19.03 9.73
CA LYS A 27 4.09 17.58 9.91
C LYS A 27 3.52 16.86 8.69
N VAL A 28 2.52 17.43 8.03
CA VAL A 28 1.98 16.91 6.76
C VAL A 28 3.07 16.91 5.69
N ALA A 29 3.84 18.00 5.55
CA ALA A 29 4.96 18.08 4.62
C ALA A 29 6.04 17.02 4.88
N LEU A 30 6.36 16.77 6.15
CA LEU A 30 7.30 15.71 6.53
C LEU A 30 6.76 14.31 6.19
N VAL A 31 5.49 14.03 6.48
CA VAL A 31 4.85 12.75 6.12
C VAL A 31 4.86 12.53 4.61
N ILE A 32 4.51 13.55 3.83
CA ILE A 32 4.60 13.52 2.36
C ILE A 32 6.04 13.21 1.94
N SER A 33 7.04 13.92 2.46
CA SER A 33 8.44 13.66 2.08
C SER A 33 8.88 12.22 2.37
N MET A 34 8.43 11.62 3.48
CA MET A 34 8.74 10.23 3.82
C MET A 34 7.96 9.24 2.93
N TRP A 35 6.70 9.53 2.63
CA TRP A 35 5.84 8.66 1.81
C TRP A 35 6.30 8.64 0.35
N PHE A 36 6.77 9.76 -0.18
CA PHE A 36 7.27 9.88 -1.55
C PHE A 36 8.79 9.68 -1.68
N SER A 37 9.51 9.47 -0.56
CA SER A 37 10.98 9.30 -0.52
C SER A 37 11.49 8.01 -1.17
N ASP A 38 10.65 6.98 -1.38
CA ASP A 38 11.07 5.72 -2.03
C ASP A 38 10.89 5.75 -3.57
N GLY A 39 10.69 6.93 -4.17
CA GLY A 39 10.62 7.09 -5.63
C GLY A 39 9.20 7.11 -6.22
N GLY A 40 8.17 7.19 -5.38
CA GLY A 40 6.83 7.70 -5.74
C GLY A 40 5.95 6.85 -6.65
N ASP A 41 6.46 5.76 -7.23
CA ASP A 41 5.69 4.88 -8.11
C ASP A 41 5.37 3.55 -7.42
N TYR A 42 4.39 3.62 -6.51
CA TYR A 42 3.82 2.44 -5.84
C TYR A 42 3.35 1.38 -6.86
N LEU A 43 2.86 1.78 -8.04
CA LEU A 43 2.42 0.84 -9.06
C LEU A 43 3.60 0.09 -9.63
N LYS A 44 4.68 0.78 -9.98
CA LYS A 44 5.93 0.14 -10.43
C LYS A 44 6.55 -0.76 -9.36
N MET A 45 6.54 -0.32 -8.10
CA MET A 45 7.04 -1.13 -6.98
C MET A 45 6.18 -2.39 -6.79
N ARG A 46 4.86 -2.24 -6.77
CA ARG A 46 3.90 -3.36 -6.69
C ARG A 46 4.10 -4.32 -7.86
N ASP A 47 4.19 -3.80 -9.08
CA ASP A 47 4.32 -4.61 -10.28
C ASP A 47 5.65 -5.38 -10.27
N ASN A 48 6.74 -4.77 -9.79
CA ASN A 48 8.02 -5.46 -9.59
C ASN A 48 7.96 -6.52 -8.47
N LEU A 49 7.33 -6.19 -7.34
CA LEU A 49 7.24 -7.10 -6.18
C LEU A 49 6.36 -8.33 -6.45
N PHE A 50 5.39 -8.18 -7.34
CA PHE A 50 4.41 -9.22 -7.65
C PHE A 50 4.45 -9.66 -9.12
N GLU A 51 5.58 -9.43 -9.80
CA GLU A 51 5.77 -9.87 -11.18
C GLU A 51 5.68 -11.40 -11.27
N GLY A 52 4.81 -11.90 -12.14
CA GLY A 52 4.57 -13.34 -12.29
C GLY A 52 3.77 -13.99 -11.16
N GLU A 53 3.34 -13.22 -10.15
CA GLU A 53 2.47 -13.72 -9.10
C GLU A 53 1.01 -13.74 -9.55
N THR A 54 0.29 -14.79 -9.12
CA THR A 54 -1.15 -14.88 -9.26
C THR A 54 -1.80 -14.76 -7.89
N VAL A 55 -3.11 -14.49 -7.84
CA VAL A 55 -3.87 -14.51 -6.58
C VAL A 55 -3.71 -15.85 -5.86
N ALA A 56 -3.63 -16.96 -6.60
CA ALA A 56 -3.45 -18.29 -6.03
C ALA A 56 -2.05 -18.47 -5.41
N SER A 57 -0.98 -17.99 -6.06
CA SER A 57 0.39 -18.08 -5.53
C SER A 57 0.57 -17.19 -4.31
N LEU A 58 0.04 -15.97 -4.34
CA LEU A 58 0.04 -15.05 -3.20
C LEU A 58 -0.73 -15.63 -2.01
N ALA A 59 -1.93 -16.19 -2.24
CA ALA A 59 -2.71 -16.83 -1.19
C ALA A 59 -2.00 -18.08 -0.61
N SER A 60 -1.21 -18.80 -1.39
CA SER A 60 -0.36 -19.88 -0.87
C SER A 60 0.73 -19.32 0.04
N LYS A 61 1.51 -18.35 -0.44
CA LYS A 61 2.61 -17.73 0.32
C LYS A 61 2.14 -17.10 1.63
N ILE A 62 0.98 -16.47 1.63
CA ILE A 62 0.37 -15.90 2.85
C ILE A 62 0.03 -17.01 3.85
N ARG A 63 -0.54 -18.12 3.39
CA ARG A 63 -0.86 -19.27 4.26
C ARG A 63 0.40 -19.94 4.80
N ASP A 64 1.44 -20.07 3.99
CA ASP A 64 2.73 -20.66 4.41
C ASP A 64 3.43 -19.77 5.45
N PHE A 65 3.38 -18.45 5.27
CA PHE A 65 3.90 -17.47 6.23
C PHE A 65 3.12 -17.47 7.55
N GLN A 66 1.78 -17.51 7.48
CA GLN A 66 0.92 -17.58 8.66
C GLN A 66 1.06 -18.92 9.40
N GLY A 67 1.29 -20.01 8.67
CA GLY A 67 1.60 -21.33 9.24
C GLY A 67 2.95 -21.37 9.96
N HIS A 68 3.96 -20.65 9.44
CA HIS A 68 5.25 -20.49 10.13
C HIS A 68 5.19 -19.64 11.40
N SER A 69 4.18 -18.77 11.55
CA SER A 69 3.97 -17.97 12.76
C SER A 69 3.30 -18.73 13.92
N MET A 70 2.94 -20.01 13.72
CA MET A 70 2.32 -20.91 14.71
C MET A 70 3.27 -22.07 15.06
N GLY A 71 4.58 -21.82 15.08
CA GLY A 71 5.61 -22.82 15.33
C GLY A 71 6.94 -22.21 15.77
N ASP A 72 6.90 -21.34 16.78
CA ASP A 72 8.04 -20.99 17.65
C ASP A 72 7.51 -20.60 19.04
#